data_AF-A0A1I7X0H9-F1
#
_entry.id   AF-A0A1I7X0H9-F1
#
_cell.length_a   1.000
_cell.length_b   1.000
_cell.length_c   1.000
_cell.angle_alpha   90.00
_cell.angle_beta   90.00
_cell.angle_gamma   90.00
#
_symmetry.space_group_name_H-M   'P 1'
#
loop_
_entity.id
_entity.type
_entity.pdbx_description
1 polymer ?
#
loop_
_entity_poly.entity_id
_entity_poly.type
_entity_poly.pdbx_seq_one_letter_code
_entity_poly.pdbx_strand_id
1 'polypeptide(L)'
;MNFLLYFVVNQIIFKVLHITDKIYDLETCSNGCRQRETVKRCGCASPRYNKADNDSWCTPTKANLDCLHGLKGDQANLLSPNLNSLTECRCDPSCSETTFQTTASLSKFPSKNYFVVTENKHGVVGNCNNHTNTIFNKVSSITSRSTSFVLFIQFFKGSTSMINDLGGQAGLWLGLSVISIVEDVENVKWELDEADKRDKFVPKNILNEENK
;
A
#
# COMPACT_ATOMS: atom_id res chain seq x y z
N MET A 1 -39.85 -5.25 11.29
CA MET A 1 -39.70 -4.07 10.41
C MET A 1 -38.61 -3.08 10.88
N ASN A 2 -38.30 -2.98 12.18
CA ASN A 2 -37.24 -2.09 12.69
C ASN A 2 -35.79 -2.62 12.58
N PHE A 3 -35.57 -3.93 12.45
CA PHE A 3 -34.22 -4.51 12.43
C PHE A 3 -33.50 -4.32 11.07
N LEU A 4 -34.25 -4.41 9.97
CA LEU A 4 -33.76 -4.15 8.61
C LEU A 4 -33.40 -2.68 8.39
N LEU A 5 -34.17 -1.76 8.95
CA LEU A 5 -33.89 -0.33 8.88
C LEU A 5 -32.60 0.02 9.63
N TYR A 6 -32.37 -0.58 10.80
CA TYR A 6 -31.15 -0.39 11.59
C TYR A 6 -29.89 -0.90 10.89
N PHE A 7 -29.99 -2.01 10.16
CA PHE A 7 -28.87 -2.60 9.41
C PHE A 7 -28.50 -1.77 8.17
N VAL A 8 -29.50 -1.27 7.44
CA VAL A 8 -29.29 -0.42 6.25
C VAL A 8 -28.75 0.95 6.65
N VAL A 9 -29.31 1.56 7.70
CA VAL A 9 -28.85 2.85 8.21
C VAL A 9 -27.42 2.74 8.76
N ASN A 10 -27.07 1.68 9.49
CA ASN A 10 -25.68 1.48 9.93
C ASN A 10 -24.71 1.27 8.76
N GLN A 11 -25.08 0.53 7.71
CA GLN A 11 -24.22 0.35 6.53
C GLN A 11 -24.00 1.68 5.76
N ILE A 12 -25.03 2.53 5.68
CA ILE A 12 -24.94 3.85 5.05
C ILE A 12 -24.09 4.78 5.92
N ILE A 13 -24.31 4.81 7.24
CA ILE A 13 -23.53 5.63 8.16
C ILE A 13 -22.06 5.17 8.18
N PHE A 14 -21.78 3.87 8.17
CA PHE A 14 -20.43 3.31 8.15
C PHE A 14 -19.68 3.63 6.85
N LYS A 15 -20.37 3.67 5.70
CA LYS A 15 -19.78 4.11 4.42
C LYS A 15 -19.59 5.63 4.32
N VAL A 16 -20.45 6.42 4.96
CA VAL A 16 -20.37 7.89 4.95
C VAL A 16 -19.30 8.40 5.92
N LEU A 17 -19.08 7.73 7.06
CA LEU A 17 -18.02 8.10 8.02
C LEU A 17 -16.60 7.75 7.57
N HIS A 18 -16.43 6.85 6.60
CA HIS A 18 -15.11 6.47 6.08
C HIS A 18 -14.51 7.50 5.10
N ILE A 19 -15.23 8.60 4.80
CA ILE A 19 -14.75 9.66 3.90
C ILE A 19 -13.69 10.55 4.59
N THR A 20 -13.58 10.51 5.92
CA THR A 20 -12.63 11.32 6.68
C THR A 20 -11.36 10.60 7.11
N ASP A 21 -11.32 9.27 7.11
CA ASP A 21 -10.07 8.51 7.28
C ASP A 21 -9.53 8.13 5.90
N LYS A 22 -8.55 8.91 5.42
CA LYS A 22 -7.85 8.63 4.17
C LYS A 22 -7.06 7.33 4.35
N ILE A 23 -7.62 6.21 3.89
CA ILE A 23 -6.90 4.93 3.82
C ILE A 23 -5.71 5.11 2.88
N TYR A 24 -4.52 4.70 3.34
CA TYR A 24 -3.34 4.71 2.50
C TYR A 24 -3.51 3.67 1.38
N ASP A 25 -3.41 4.16 0.15
CA ASP A 25 -3.38 3.36 -1.06
C ASP A 25 -2.40 4.02 -2.04
N LEU A 26 -1.87 3.24 -2.98
CA LEU A 26 -0.87 3.73 -3.94
C LEU A 26 -1.43 4.91 -4.76
N GLU A 27 -2.69 4.81 -5.18
CA GLU A 27 -3.39 5.87 -5.90
C GLU A 27 -3.59 7.11 -5.03
N THR A 28 -3.96 6.93 -3.75
CA THR A 28 -4.14 8.05 -2.81
C THR A 28 -2.81 8.77 -2.56
N CYS A 29 -1.70 8.03 -2.42
CA CYS A 29 -0.36 8.59 -2.28
C CYS A 29 0.06 9.38 -3.53
N SER A 30 -0.09 8.75 -4.72
CA SER A 30 0.27 9.37 -6.01
C SER A 30 -0.53 10.64 -6.27
N ASN A 31 -1.85 10.59 -6.08
CA ASN A 31 -2.74 11.74 -6.26
C ASN A 31 -2.48 12.85 -5.23
N GLY A 32 -2.20 12.49 -3.98
CA GLY A 32 -1.82 13.45 -2.93
C GLY A 32 -0.49 14.14 -3.22
N CYS A 33 0.53 13.40 -3.64
CA CYS A 33 1.81 13.94 -4.06
C CYS A 33 1.65 14.89 -5.27
N ARG A 34 0.88 14.46 -6.27
CA ARG A 34 0.60 15.27 -7.46
C ARG A 34 -0.08 16.59 -7.10
N GLN A 35 -1.01 16.57 -6.16
CA GLN A 35 -1.67 17.78 -5.67
C GLN A 35 -0.68 18.70 -4.94
N ARG A 36 0.19 18.15 -4.08
CA ARG A 36 1.20 18.92 -3.34
C ARG A 36 2.16 19.63 -4.29
N GLU A 37 2.65 18.95 -5.32
CA GLU A 37 3.52 19.56 -6.33
C GLU A 37 2.79 20.58 -7.21
N THR A 38 1.51 20.34 -7.49
CA THR A 38 0.65 21.32 -8.18
C THR A 38 0.52 22.61 -7.38
N VAL A 39 0.28 22.52 -6.07
CA VAL A 39 0.20 23.69 -5.19
C VAL A 39 1.55 24.40 -5.08
N LYS A 40 2.67 23.67 -4.98
CA LYS A 40 4.01 24.27 -4.94
C LYS A 40 4.36 25.05 -6.20
N ARG A 41 3.98 24.56 -7.38
CA ARG A 41 4.36 25.14 -8.68
C ARG A 41 3.36 26.19 -9.20
N CYS A 42 2.06 25.95 -9.03
CA CYS A 42 0.99 26.83 -9.52
C CYS A 42 0.34 27.68 -8.42
N GLY A 43 0.64 27.45 -7.14
CA GLY A 43 0.10 28.21 -6.01
C GLY A 43 -1.37 27.90 -5.68
N CYS A 44 -1.99 26.92 -6.33
CA CYS A 44 -3.39 26.58 -6.13
C CYS A 44 -3.65 25.08 -6.31
N ALA A 45 -4.72 24.60 -5.68
CA ALA A 45 -5.12 23.20 -5.69
C ALA A 45 -6.02 22.87 -6.89
N SER A 46 -5.68 21.80 -7.64
CA SER A 46 -6.51 21.30 -8.75
C SER A 46 -7.79 20.64 -8.22
N PRO A 47 -8.99 20.97 -8.73
CA PRO A 47 -10.26 20.37 -8.31
C PRO A 47 -10.40 18.86 -8.55
N ARG A 48 -9.47 18.25 -9.30
CA ARG A 48 -9.49 16.81 -9.60
C ARG A 48 -9.00 15.94 -8.43
N TYR A 49 -8.23 16.51 -7.52
CA TYR A 49 -7.62 15.79 -6.41
C TYR A 49 -7.96 16.47 -5.10
N ASN A 50 -7.87 15.71 -4.00
CA ASN A 50 -8.12 16.24 -2.66
C ASN A 50 -7.03 17.24 -2.28
N LYS A 51 -7.42 18.45 -1.88
CA LYS A 51 -6.51 19.49 -1.36
C LYS A 51 -6.19 19.30 0.12
N ALA A 52 -5.14 19.96 0.61
CA ALA A 52 -4.96 20.15 2.05
C ALA A 52 -5.89 21.25 2.57
N ASP A 53 -6.15 21.26 3.88
CA ASP A 53 -7.11 22.19 4.48
C ASP A 53 -6.73 23.66 4.26
N ASN A 54 -5.42 23.96 4.33
CA ASN A 54 -4.86 25.30 4.17
C ASN A 54 -4.76 25.80 2.71
N ASP A 55 -4.92 24.91 1.71
CA ASP A 55 -4.75 25.30 0.31
C ASP A 55 -6.04 25.87 -0.28
N SER A 56 -5.94 26.82 -1.20
CA SER A 56 -7.09 27.34 -1.97
C SER A 56 -7.27 26.62 -3.30
N TRP A 57 -8.52 26.43 -3.74
CA TRP A 57 -8.83 25.89 -5.07
C TRP A 57 -8.40 26.85 -6.19
N CYS A 58 -7.93 26.31 -7.32
CA CYS A 58 -7.63 27.10 -8.51
C CYS A 58 -8.92 27.69 -9.12
N THR A 59 -8.91 28.99 -9.43
CA THR A 59 -9.95 29.64 -10.24
C THR A 59 -9.78 29.29 -11.73
N PRO A 60 -10.87 29.25 -12.52
CA PRO A 60 -10.83 28.95 -13.96
C PRO A 60 -10.34 30.15 -14.79
N THR A 61 -9.16 30.65 -14.45
CA THR A 61 -8.47 31.75 -15.16
C THR A 61 -7.48 31.15 -16.15
N LYS A 62 -7.26 31.82 -17.29
CA LYS A 62 -6.32 31.37 -18.34
C LYS A 62 -4.94 31.01 -17.76
N ALA A 63 -4.37 31.86 -16.90
CA ALA A 63 -3.06 31.62 -16.28
C ALA A 63 -3.00 30.32 -15.44
N ASN A 64 -4.04 30.05 -14.65
CA ASN A 64 -4.11 28.83 -13.83
C ASN A 64 -4.29 27.59 -14.71
N LEU A 65 -5.12 27.70 -15.75
CA LEU A 65 -5.31 26.62 -16.72
C LEU A 65 -4.01 26.31 -17.46
N ASP A 66 -3.30 27.33 -17.95
CA ASP A 66 -2.02 27.17 -18.63
C ASP A 66 -0.98 26.52 -17.72
N CYS A 67 -0.92 26.90 -16.43
CA CYS A 67 -0.06 26.25 -15.44
C CYS A 67 -0.42 24.77 -15.21
N LEU A 68 -1.70 24.47 -14.97
CA LEU A 68 -2.18 23.10 -14.76
C LEU A 68 -1.98 22.20 -15.99
N HIS A 69 -2.12 22.76 -17.19
CA HIS A 69 -1.83 22.07 -18.44
C HIS A 69 -0.33 21.86 -18.63
N GLY A 70 0.49 22.84 -18.27
CA GLY A 70 1.95 22.74 -18.24
C GLY A 70 2.43 21.59 -17.38
N LEU A 71 1.83 21.37 -16.20
CA LEU A 71 2.18 20.25 -15.31
C LEU A 71 1.81 18.85 -15.87
N LYS A 72 0.94 18.79 -16.88
CA LYS A 72 0.57 17.53 -17.56
C LYS A 72 1.43 17.24 -18.80
N GLY A 73 2.37 18.11 -19.13
CA GLY A 73 3.07 18.15 -20.40
C GLY A 73 4.08 17.02 -20.64
N ASP A 74 4.78 17.16 -21.75
CA ASP A 74 5.66 16.15 -22.38
C ASP A 74 6.87 15.76 -21.52
N GLN A 75 6.94 14.51 -21.08
CA GLN A 75 8.02 13.96 -20.25
C GLN A 75 9.40 13.99 -20.93
N ALA A 76 9.46 14.34 -22.22
CA ALA A 76 10.70 14.42 -23.00
C ALA A 76 11.50 15.74 -22.78
N ASN A 77 10.89 16.81 -22.25
CA ASN A 77 11.57 18.10 -22.11
C ASN A 77 12.38 18.20 -20.81
N LEU A 78 13.71 18.26 -20.93
CA LEU A 78 14.67 18.37 -19.83
C LEU A 78 14.77 19.78 -19.21
N LEU A 79 14.26 20.81 -19.88
CA LEU A 79 14.42 22.23 -19.49
C LEU A 79 13.38 22.72 -18.48
N SER A 80 12.18 22.13 -18.46
CA SER A 80 11.21 22.28 -17.37
C SER A 80 10.67 20.89 -17.04
N PRO A 81 11.17 20.21 -15.99
CA PRO A 81 10.70 18.87 -15.70
C PRO A 81 9.21 18.93 -15.40
N ASN A 82 8.42 18.30 -16.28
CA ASN A 82 7.00 18.04 -16.00
C ASN A 82 6.88 17.24 -14.71
N LEU A 83 5.73 17.35 -14.05
CA LEU A 83 5.50 16.64 -12.80
C LEU A 83 5.52 15.13 -13.05
N ASN A 84 6.65 14.50 -12.77
CA ASN A 84 6.83 13.07 -12.93
C ASN A 84 6.56 12.38 -11.59
N SER A 85 5.41 11.71 -11.49
CA SER A 85 5.01 11.01 -10.27
C SER A 85 5.95 9.84 -9.92
N LEU A 86 6.76 9.33 -10.85
CA LEU A 86 7.70 8.23 -10.56
C LEU A 86 9.00 8.70 -9.93
N THR A 87 9.50 9.89 -10.31
CA THR A 87 10.76 10.43 -9.77
C THR A 87 10.54 11.38 -8.61
N GLU A 88 9.44 12.14 -8.61
CA GLU A 88 9.17 13.16 -7.59
C GLU A 88 8.33 12.62 -6.42
N CYS A 89 7.55 11.55 -6.63
CA CYS A 89 6.76 10.93 -5.57
C CYS A 89 7.38 9.62 -5.10
N ARG A 90 7.70 9.54 -3.81
CA ARG A 90 8.10 8.30 -3.13
C ARG A 90 6.87 7.67 -2.49
N CYS A 91 6.19 6.81 -3.24
CA CYS A 91 5.04 6.05 -2.76
C CYS A 91 5.39 4.57 -2.73
N ASP A 92 5.46 4.00 -1.53
CA ASP A 92 5.64 2.56 -1.34
C ASP A 92 4.28 1.85 -1.52
N PRO A 93 4.26 0.62 -2.07
CA PRO A 93 3.03 -0.15 -2.14
C PRO A 93 2.48 -0.43 -0.74
N SER A 94 1.15 -0.45 -0.60
CA SER A 94 0.50 -0.76 0.67
C SER A 94 0.69 -2.25 1.02
N CYS A 95 0.84 -2.57 2.31
CA CYS A 95 0.98 -3.96 2.76
C CYS A 95 -0.36 -4.73 2.74
N SER A 96 -1.48 -4.01 2.65
CA SER A 96 -2.82 -4.58 2.59
C SER A 96 -3.58 -3.88 1.49
N GLU A 97 -3.88 -4.64 0.43
CA GLU A 97 -4.63 -4.17 -0.72
C GLU A 97 -5.76 -5.15 -1.01
N THR A 98 -6.94 -4.64 -1.33
CA THR A 98 -8.10 -5.45 -1.75
C THR A 98 -8.47 -5.11 -3.18
N THR A 99 -8.20 -6.02 -4.11
CA THR A 99 -8.52 -5.86 -5.52
C THR A 99 -9.78 -6.65 -5.89
N PHE A 100 -10.65 -6.05 -6.72
CA PHE A 100 -11.88 -6.68 -7.19
C PHE A 100 -11.77 -6.99 -8.69
N GLN A 101 -11.85 -8.26 -9.05
CA GLN A 101 -11.89 -8.66 -10.46
C GLN A 101 -13.34 -8.59 -10.97
N THR A 102 -13.64 -7.60 -11.82
CA THR A 102 -14.98 -7.40 -12.37
C THR A 102 -15.12 -8.01 -13.76
N THR A 103 -16.18 -8.78 -14.00
CA THR A 103 -16.55 -9.24 -15.36
C THR A 103 -17.82 -8.53 -15.79
N ALA A 104 -17.78 -7.85 -16.94
CA ALA A 104 -18.94 -7.17 -17.51
C ALA A 104 -19.64 -8.06 -18.54
N SER A 105 -20.97 -8.17 -18.43
CA SER A 105 -21.83 -8.72 -19.48
C SER A 105 -22.80 -7.63 -19.93
N LEU A 106 -23.02 -7.54 -21.24
CA LEU A 106 -23.90 -6.53 -21.85
C LEU A 106 -25.05 -7.24 -22.56
N SER A 107 -26.26 -6.71 -22.41
CA SER A 107 -27.45 -7.19 -23.11
C SER A 107 -28.27 -6.01 -23.61
N LYS A 108 -29.08 -6.24 -24.65
CA LYS A 108 -29.96 -5.21 -25.21
C LYS A 108 -31.14 -4.99 -24.25
N PHE A 109 -31.22 -3.79 -23.69
CA PHE A 109 -32.34 -3.31 -22.89
C PHE A 109 -32.80 -1.93 -23.41
N PRO A 110 -34.11 -1.65 -23.51
CA PRO A 110 -35.25 -2.55 -23.33
C PRO A 110 -35.49 -3.47 -24.54
N SER A 111 -36.30 -4.52 -24.35
CA SER A 111 -36.75 -5.38 -25.46
C SER A 111 -37.80 -4.67 -26.31
N LYS A 112 -38.01 -5.12 -27.57
CA LYS A 112 -39.00 -4.51 -28.49
C LYS A 112 -40.43 -4.49 -27.93
N ASN A 113 -40.76 -5.43 -27.04
CA ASN A 113 -42.09 -5.58 -26.42
C ASN A 113 -42.09 -5.20 -24.92
N TYR A 114 -41.11 -4.43 -24.47
CA TYR A 114 -41.07 -3.97 -23.08
C TYR A 114 -42.06 -2.81 -22.90
N PHE A 115 -43.19 -3.08 -22.24
CA PHE A 115 -44.15 -2.07 -21.80
C PHE A 115 -43.92 -1.79 -20.32
N VAL A 116 -43.67 -0.53 -19.97
CA VAL A 116 -43.62 -0.10 -18.56
C VAL A 116 -45.06 0.14 -18.13
N VAL A 117 -45.65 -0.74 -17.32
CA VAL A 117 -46.90 -0.43 -16.61
C VAL A 117 -46.55 0.64 -15.59
N THR A 118 -46.82 1.90 -15.93
CA THR A 118 -46.67 3.00 -14.99
C THR A 118 -47.95 3.06 -14.16
N GLU A 119 -47.86 2.65 -12.90
CA GLU A 119 -48.77 3.19 -11.89
C GLU A 119 -48.54 4.71 -11.85
N ASN A 120 -49.64 5.47 -11.92
CA ASN A 120 -49.74 6.92 -12.11
C ASN A 120 -49.12 7.81 -11.00
N LYS A 121 -48.09 7.37 -10.28
CA LYS A 121 -47.45 8.15 -9.21
C LYS A 121 -45.96 8.40 -9.38
N HIS A 122 -45.26 7.68 -10.25
CA HIS A 122 -43.86 7.97 -10.59
C HIS A 122 -43.54 7.73 -12.08
N GLY A 123 -44.53 7.96 -12.96
CA GLY A 123 -44.34 7.94 -14.40
C GLY A 123 -43.67 9.23 -14.87
N VAL A 124 -42.71 9.11 -15.79
CA VAL A 124 -42.12 10.21 -16.55
C VAL A 124 -43.26 10.96 -17.26
N VAL A 125 -43.75 12.03 -16.65
CA VAL A 125 -44.57 13.03 -17.33
C VAL A 125 -43.61 13.90 -18.13
N GLY A 126 -43.31 13.44 -19.33
CA GLY A 126 -42.51 14.15 -20.30
C GLY A 126 -42.81 13.58 -21.66
N ASN A 127 -43.52 14.38 -22.46
CA ASN A 127 -43.82 14.17 -23.88
C ASN A 127 -42.59 13.68 -24.67
N CYS A 128 -42.35 12.38 -24.74
CA CYS A 128 -41.33 11.75 -25.57
C CYS A 128 -41.81 11.63 -27.03
N ASN A 129 -42.27 12.73 -27.61
CA ASN A 129 -42.43 12.82 -29.05
C ASN A 129 -41.04 13.09 -29.65
N ASN A 130 -40.46 12.06 -30.27
CA ASN A 130 -39.32 12.15 -31.20
C ASN A 130 -37.97 12.64 -30.67
N HIS A 131 -37.63 12.40 -29.39
CA HIS A 131 -36.23 12.44 -28.96
C HIS A 131 -35.82 11.09 -28.37
N THR A 132 -35.26 10.27 -29.28
CA THR A 132 -34.17 9.33 -29.04
C THR A 132 -34.31 8.39 -27.84
N ASN A 133 -34.56 7.11 -28.16
CA ASN A 133 -34.40 5.89 -27.33
C ASN A 133 -32.97 5.70 -26.74
N THR A 134 -32.26 6.76 -26.38
CA THR A 134 -30.85 6.76 -25.97
C THR A 134 -30.65 7.15 -24.51
N ILE A 135 -31.64 7.77 -23.85
CA ILE A 135 -31.49 8.30 -22.48
C ILE A 135 -31.85 7.25 -21.40
N PHE A 136 -32.63 6.21 -21.73
CA PHE A 136 -33.19 5.27 -20.74
C PHE A 136 -32.53 3.88 -20.67
N ASN A 137 -31.29 3.71 -21.10
CA ASN A 137 -30.77 2.34 -21.36
C ASN A 137 -29.48 2.01 -20.62
N LYS A 138 -29.47 2.10 -19.29
CA LYS A 138 -28.41 1.41 -18.53
C LYS A 138 -28.88 1.01 -17.14
N VAL A 139 -29.47 -0.18 -17.05
CA VAL A 139 -29.59 -0.88 -15.76
C VAL A 139 -28.27 -1.62 -15.54
N SER A 140 -27.40 -1.06 -14.70
CA SER A 140 -26.20 -1.75 -14.23
C SER A 140 -26.56 -2.52 -12.96
N SER A 141 -26.94 -3.79 -13.10
CA SER A 141 -27.00 -4.70 -11.94
C SER A 141 -25.58 -5.19 -11.63
N ILE A 142 -25.07 -4.79 -10.47
CA ILE A 142 -23.82 -5.32 -9.94
C ILE A 142 -24.19 -6.55 -9.11
N THR A 143 -23.97 -7.74 -9.69
CA THR A 143 -24.20 -9.01 -8.99
C THR A 143 -22.86 -9.68 -8.71
N SER A 144 -22.58 -9.99 -7.44
CA SER A 144 -21.40 -10.77 -7.05
C SER A 144 -21.57 -12.22 -7.52
N ARG A 145 -20.67 -12.73 -8.36
CA ARG A 145 -20.80 -14.03 -9.03
C ARG A 145 -20.47 -15.24 -8.13
N SER A 146 -19.74 -15.07 -7.04
CA SER A 146 -19.50 -16.12 -6.04
C SER A 146 -18.85 -15.57 -4.77
N THR A 147 -19.22 -16.14 -3.62
CA THR A 147 -18.67 -15.86 -2.28
C THR A 147 -17.30 -16.55 -2.12
N SER A 148 -16.31 -16.15 -2.91
CA SER A 148 -14.95 -16.68 -2.77
C SER A 148 -13.97 -15.54 -2.90
N PHE A 149 -13.34 -15.18 -1.78
CA PHE A 149 -12.22 -14.24 -1.75
C PHE A 149 -10.91 -15.05 -1.87
N VAL A 150 -9.98 -14.56 -2.67
CA VAL A 150 -8.62 -15.11 -2.72
C VAL A 150 -7.73 -14.19 -1.90
N LEU A 151 -7.07 -14.73 -0.89
CA LEU A 151 -6.17 -13.98 -0.03
C LEU A 151 -4.73 -14.32 -0.39
N PHE A 152 -3.96 -13.30 -0.80
CA PHE A 152 -2.52 -13.41 -1.03
C PHE A 152 -1.79 -12.82 0.17
N ILE A 153 -1.16 -13.68 0.98
CA ILE A 153 -0.32 -13.28 2.12
C ILE A 153 1.13 -13.67 1.85
N GLN A 154 2.03 -12.69 1.92
CA GLN A 154 3.46 -12.92 1.82
C GLN A 154 4.06 -12.94 3.23
N PHE A 155 4.38 -14.12 3.74
CA PHE A 155 5.18 -14.24 4.96
C PHE A 155 6.66 -14.16 4.60
N PHE A 156 7.37 -13.19 5.18
CA PHE A 156 8.82 -13.32 5.32
C PHE A 156 9.07 -14.41 6.37
N LYS A 157 9.85 -15.43 5.98
CA LYS A 157 10.32 -16.46 6.92
C LYS A 157 11.05 -15.74 8.06
N GLY A 158 10.47 -15.76 9.25
CA GLY A 158 11.03 -15.07 10.42
C GLY A 158 12.43 -15.58 10.75
N SER A 159 13.15 -14.82 11.58
CA SER A 159 14.50 -15.18 12.07
C SER A 159 14.59 -16.60 12.66
N THR A 160 13.49 -17.11 13.20
CA THR A 160 13.37 -18.48 13.73
C THR A 160 13.51 -19.56 12.66
N SER A 161 12.99 -19.32 11.45
CA SER A 161 13.15 -20.24 10.32
C SER A 161 14.60 -20.28 9.84
N MET A 162 15.31 -19.15 9.89
CA MET A 162 16.73 -19.09 9.53
C MET A 162 17.61 -19.88 10.50
N ILE A 163 17.35 -19.77 11.80
CA ILE A 163 18.08 -20.54 12.84
C ILE A 163 17.78 -22.04 12.71
N ASN A 164 16.53 -22.39 12.38
CA ASN A 164 16.15 -23.78 12.16
C ASN A 164 16.87 -24.38 10.93
N ASP A 165 16.95 -23.63 9.83
CA ASP A 165 17.64 -24.07 8.61
C ASP A 165 19.17 -24.15 8.84
N LEU A 166 19.75 -23.20 9.60
CA LEU A 166 21.17 -23.20 9.96
C LEU A 166 21.53 -24.35 10.91
N GLY A 167 20.75 -24.54 11.97
CA GLY A 167 20.94 -25.61 12.94
C GLY A 167 20.75 -26.99 12.31
N GLY A 168 19.78 -27.14 11.41
CA GLY A 168 19.58 -28.37 10.65
C GLY A 168 20.76 -28.72 9.75
N GLN A 169 21.33 -27.75 9.03
CA GLN A 169 22.49 -27.98 8.18
C GLN A 169 23.78 -28.21 8.98
N ALA A 170 24.04 -27.42 10.02
CA ALA A 170 25.22 -27.60 10.87
C ALA A 170 25.19 -28.94 11.63
N GLY A 171 24.03 -29.34 12.13
CA GLY A 171 23.83 -30.63 12.78
C GLY A 171 23.98 -31.81 11.82
N LEU A 172 23.53 -31.69 10.57
CA LEU A 172 23.63 -32.76 9.57
C LEU A 172 25.07 -32.95 9.05
N TRP A 173 25.77 -31.87 8.73
CA TRP A 173 27.09 -31.93 8.08
C TRP A 173 28.26 -32.01 9.05
N LEU A 174 28.14 -31.38 10.21
CA LEU A 174 29.25 -31.25 11.17
C LEU A 174 28.95 -31.95 12.50
N GLY A 175 27.72 -32.41 12.73
CA GLY A 175 27.30 -32.95 14.04
C GLY A 175 27.39 -31.91 15.16
N LEU A 176 27.47 -30.62 14.81
CA LEU A 176 27.66 -29.54 15.76
C LEU A 176 26.31 -29.12 16.34
N SER A 177 26.27 -28.97 17.66
CA SER A 177 25.15 -28.39 18.39
C SER A 177 25.62 -27.21 19.23
N VAL A 178 24.68 -26.43 19.80
CA VAL A 178 25.02 -25.37 20.76
C VAL A 178 25.84 -25.91 21.93
N ILE A 179 25.58 -27.16 22.35
CA ILE A 179 26.32 -27.81 23.44
C ILE A 179 27.79 -28.04 23.04
N SER A 180 28.05 -28.39 21.78
CA SER A 180 29.41 -28.58 21.24
C SER A 180 30.23 -27.29 21.29
N ILE A 181 29.61 -26.13 21.00
CA ILE A 181 30.30 -24.83 21.05
C ILE A 181 30.63 -24.42 22.49
N VAL A 182 29.73 -24.69 23.43
CA VAL A 182 29.97 -24.37 24.86
C VAL A 182 31.14 -25.18 25.40
N GLU A 183 31.23 -26.45 25.02
CA GLU A 183 32.33 -27.35 25.43
C GLU A 183 33.68 -26.89 24.88
N ASP A 184 33.75 -26.50 23.60
CA ASP A 184 34.99 -25.99 23.00
C ASP A 184 35.46 -24.68 23.67
N VAL A 185 34.54 -23.77 24.00
CA VAL A 185 34.87 -22.51 24.67
C VAL A 185 35.34 -22.75 26.11
N GLU A 186 34.74 -23.69 26.82
CA GLU A 186 35.14 -24.04 28.19
C GLU A 186 36.53 -24.70 28.21
N ASN A 187 36.82 -25.59 27.26
CA ASN A 187 38.16 -26.18 27.12
C ASN A 187 39.24 -25.14 26.80
N VAL A 188 39.00 -24.23 25.85
CA VAL A 188 39.97 -23.16 25.52
C VAL A 188 40.18 -22.24 26.72
N LYS A 189 39.13 -21.96 27.50
CA LYS A 189 39.25 -21.16 28.71
C LYS A 189 40.12 -21.84 29.76
N TRP A 190 39.97 -23.15 29.92
CA TRP A 190 40.80 -23.91 30.85
C TRP A 190 42.28 -23.92 30.44
N GLU A 191 42.58 -24.03 29.14
CA GLU A 191 43.96 -23.93 28.65
C GLU A 191 44.58 -22.54 28.87
N LEU A 192 43.81 -21.47 28.70
CA LEU A 192 44.26 -20.10 28.98
C LEU A 192 44.49 -19.87 30.47
N ASP A 193 43.62 -20.38 31.33
CA ASP A 193 43.77 -20.28 32.78
C ASP A 193 44.99 -21.09 33.28
N GLU A 194 45.32 -22.20 32.62
CA GLU A 194 46.53 -23.00 32.91
C GLU A 194 47.81 -22.32 32.37
N ALA A 195 47.72 -21.60 31.25
CA ALA A 195 48.82 -20.78 30.74
C ALA A 195 49.14 -19.59 31.67
N ASP A 196 48.13 -18.91 32.21
CA ASP A 196 48.33 -17.78 33.14
C ASP A 196 48.92 -18.24 34.50
N LYS A 197 48.59 -19.46 34.95
CA LYS A 197 49.23 -20.06 36.15
C LYS A 197 50.70 -20.40 35.94
N ARG A 198 51.09 -20.83 34.74
CA ARG A 198 52.50 -21.13 34.42
C ARG A 198 53.38 -19.89 34.39
N ASP A 199 52.87 -18.75 33.90
CA ASP A 199 53.63 -17.49 33.89
C ASP A 199 53.84 -16.91 35.30
N LYS A 200 52.91 -17.14 36.24
CA LYS A 200 53.07 -16.73 37.64
C LYS A 200 54.07 -17.58 38.43
N PHE A 201 54.48 -18.75 37.92
CA PHE A 201 55.43 -19.64 38.58
C PHE A 201 56.87 -19.53 38.06
N VAL A 202 57.17 -18.60 37.14
CA VAL A 202 58.55 -18.28 36.76
C VAL A 202 59.20 -17.45 37.89
N PRO A 203 60.18 -17.98 38.65
CA PRO A 203 60.85 -17.20 39.67
C PRO A 203 61.66 -16.07 39.02
N LYS A 204 61.50 -14.83 39.53
CA LYS A 204 62.30 -13.64 39.17
C LYS A 204 63.76 -13.74 39.67
N ASN A 205 64.44 -14.85 39.41
CA ASN A 205 65.82 -15.08 39.85
C ASN A 205 66.82 -15.22 38.69
N ILE A 206 66.54 -14.60 37.54
CA ILE A 206 67.52 -14.47 36.44
C ILE A 206 67.56 -13.02 35.96
N LEU A 207 67.85 -12.06 36.86
CA LEU A 207 68.20 -10.69 36.47
C LEU A 207 69.23 -10.01 37.40
N ASN A 208 69.97 -10.75 38.24
CA ASN A 208 70.97 -10.16 39.15
C ASN A 208 72.29 -10.96 39.22
N GLU A 209 72.81 -11.47 38.10
CA GLU A 209 74.16 -12.07 38.09
C GLU A 209 74.97 -11.86 36.80
N GLU A 210 74.78 -10.74 36.09
CA GLU A 210 75.72 -10.28 35.05
C GLU A 210 76.02 -8.77 35.20
N ASN A 211 76.47 -8.38 36.39
CA ASN A 211 77.22 -7.13 36.59
C ASN A 211 78.45 -7.43 37.45
N LYS A 212 79.50 -7.95 36.82
CA LYS A 212 80.88 -7.86 37.30
C LYS A 212 81.87 -7.92 36.15
#